data_AF-A0A0N9ZUY8-F1
#
_entry.id   AF-A0A0N9ZUY8-F1
#
_cell.length_a   1.000
_cell.length_b   1.000
_cell.length_c   1.000
_cell.angle_alpha   90.00
_cell.angle_beta   90.00
_cell.angle_gamma   90.00
#
_symmetry.space_group_name_H-M   'P 1'
#
loop_
_entity.id
_entity.type
_entity.pdbx_description
1 polymer ?
#
loop_
_entity_poly.entity_id
_entity_poly.type
_entity_poly.pdbx_seq_one_letter_code
_entity_poly.pdbx_strand_id
1 'polypeptide(L)'
;SGDTDVLGMPGWLKTIFLDVGLGMIIFTCQLGQLTTQVNASHCMIDFINNYFALFTLYVAMTIEFSGITHSSYLIQNILSVLSGRPIQTNEEPKTGLTFAFFWGRVLMSLAILGFSLAVIVAALFQGKTQMVNKYPGVPNGASVFLFFFLCSIVGMLEGMQIAFFAVAKLPANERGTSLFGRKTCELLFKGNGQNL
;
A
#
# COMPACT_ATOMS: atom_id res chain seq x y z
N SER A 1 -1.04 34.30 17.28
CA SER A 1 -2.35 34.80 16.82
C SER A 1 -2.93 33.85 15.81
N GLY A 2 -4.12 33.33 16.08
CA GLY A 2 -4.84 32.41 15.17
C GLY A 2 -5.17 31.06 15.78
N ASP A 3 -5.64 31.02 17.03
CA ASP A 3 -6.44 29.89 17.53
C ASP A 3 -7.81 29.99 16.84
N THR A 4 -7.85 29.71 15.54
CA THR A 4 -9.10 29.69 14.79
C THR A 4 -9.82 28.41 15.20
N ASP A 5 -10.84 28.60 16.00
CA ASP A 5 -11.63 27.50 16.52
C ASP A 5 -12.57 26.99 15.45
N VAL A 6 -12.02 26.23 14.49
CA VAL A 6 -12.75 25.80 13.29
C VAL A 6 -13.97 24.93 13.63
N LEU A 7 -14.02 24.35 14.85
CA LEU A 7 -15.08 23.42 15.28
C LEU A 7 -15.44 23.48 16.79
N GLY A 8 -14.93 24.44 17.58
CA GLY A 8 -15.25 24.55 19.01
C GLY A 8 -14.89 23.33 19.86
N MET A 9 -13.93 22.53 19.40
CA MET A 9 -13.53 21.28 20.07
C MET A 9 -12.40 21.52 21.08
N PRO A 10 -12.39 20.77 22.20
CA PRO A 10 -11.32 20.87 23.19
C PRO A 10 -9.95 20.60 22.56
N GLY A 11 -8.95 21.42 22.90
CA GLY A 11 -7.65 21.48 22.19
C GLY A 11 -6.93 20.13 22.06
N TRP A 12 -7.03 19.26 23.07
CA TRP A 12 -6.42 17.92 23.03
C TRP A 12 -7.02 17.03 21.92
N LEU A 13 -8.33 17.13 21.69
CA LEU A 13 -9.04 16.37 20.66
C LEU A 13 -8.63 16.86 19.27
N LYS A 14 -8.50 18.18 19.11
CA LYS A 14 -8.03 18.84 17.90
C LYS A 14 -6.60 18.39 17.54
N THR A 15 -5.70 18.34 18.52
CA THR A 15 -4.32 17.89 18.31
C THR A 15 -4.24 16.43 17.89
N ILE A 16 -5.02 15.54 18.49
CA ILE A 16 -4.99 14.10 18.15
C ILE A 16 -5.67 13.84 16.80
N PHE A 17 -6.86 14.41 16.56
CA PHE A 17 -7.63 14.11 15.36
C PHE A 17 -7.14 14.86 14.12
N LEU A 18 -6.82 16.15 14.26
CA LEU A 18 -6.51 17.03 13.12
C LEU A 18 -5.01 17.28 12.98
N ASP A 19 -4.28 17.59 14.05
CA ASP A 19 -2.84 17.92 13.91
C ASP A 19 -1.95 16.69 13.74
N VAL A 20 -2.28 15.56 14.39
CA VAL A 20 -1.55 14.28 14.23
C VAL A 20 -2.06 13.52 12.99
N GLY A 21 -3.27 13.81 12.52
CA GLY A 21 -3.87 13.15 11.36
C GLY A 21 -4.37 11.74 11.62
N LEU A 22 -4.40 11.29 12.88
CA LEU A 22 -4.91 9.96 13.27
C LEU A 22 -6.35 9.73 12.80
N GLY A 23 -7.19 10.77 12.86
CA GLY A 23 -8.57 10.69 12.37
C GLY A 23 -8.65 10.38 10.87
N MET A 24 -7.80 11.03 10.07
CA MET A 24 -7.73 10.80 8.62
C MET A 24 -7.16 9.42 8.29
N ILE A 25 -6.18 8.95 9.05
CA ILE A 25 -5.59 7.61 8.88
C ILE A 25 -6.65 6.53 9.16
N ILE A 26 -7.33 6.61 10.30
CA ILE A 26 -8.38 5.63 10.67
C ILE A 26 -9.53 5.66 9.66
N PHE A 27 -9.96 6.85 9.23
CA PHE A 27 -11.01 6.99 8.23
C PHE A 27 -10.61 6.34 6.89
N THR A 28 -9.41 6.63 6.41
CA THR A 28 -8.92 6.12 5.13
C THR A 28 -8.73 4.60 5.17
N CYS A 29 -8.11 4.08 6.24
CA CYS A 29 -7.86 2.65 6.37
C CYS A 29 -9.13 1.83 6.61
N GLN A 30 -10.00 2.27 7.53
CA GLN A 30 -11.17 1.46 7.89
C GLN A 30 -12.30 1.57 6.85
N LEU A 31 -12.64 2.79 6.43
CA LEU A 31 -13.77 3.02 5.53
C LEU A 31 -13.36 2.94 4.06
N GLY A 32 -12.18 3.45 3.71
CA GLY A 32 -11.68 3.46 2.34
C GLY A 32 -11.18 2.09 1.88
N GLN A 33 -10.30 1.47 2.67
CA GLN A 33 -9.56 0.27 2.24
C GLN A 33 -10.17 -1.02 2.79
N LEU A 34 -10.31 -1.17 4.11
CA LEU A 34 -10.64 -2.46 4.71
C LEU A 34 -12.07 -2.92 4.36
N THR A 35 -13.05 -2.03 4.50
CA THR A 35 -14.47 -2.37 4.25
C THR A 35 -14.71 -2.77 2.79
N THR A 36 -14.05 -2.10 1.85
CA THR A 36 -14.18 -2.40 0.41
C THR A 36 -13.51 -3.72 0.05
N GLN A 37 -12.34 -4.02 0.63
CA GLN A 37 -11.65 -5.30 0.43
C GLN A 37 -12.45 -6.48 1.00
N VAL A 38 -13.03 -6.32 2.20
CA VAL A 38 -13.89 -7.35 2.81
C VAL A 38 -15.17 -7.55 2.00
N ASN A 39 -15.82 -6.48 1.51
CA ASN A 39 -17.03 -6.66 0.69
C ASN A 39 -16.71 -7.34 -0.67
N ALA A 40 -15.63 -6.91 -1.34
CA ALA A 40 -15.15 -7.54 -2.57
C ALA A 40 -14.76 -9.01 -2.37
N SER A 41 -14.44 -9.39 -1.12
CA SER A 41 -14.07 -10.76 -0.81
C SER A 41 -15.18 -11.79 -0.91
N HIS A 42 -16.35 -11.39 -0.42
CA HIS A 42 -17.44 -12.28 -0.07
C HIS A 42 -18.42 -12.37 -1.24
N CYS A 43 -18.67 -11.24 -1.91
CA CYS A 43 -19.57 -11.13 -3.06
C CYS A 43 -18.88 -10.38 -4.22
N MET A 44 -17.81 -10.98 -4.77
CA MET A 44 -16.95 -10.33 -5.79
C MET A 44 -17.72 -9.89 -7.04
N ILE A 45 -18.64 -10.73 -7.54
CA ILE A 45 -19.41 -10.44 -8.76
C ILE A 45 -20.43 -9.33 -8.50
N ASP A 46 -21.14 -9.36 -7.37
CA ASP A 46 -22.10 -8.32 -7.02
C ASP A 46 -21.42 -6.97 -6.74
N PHE A 47 -20.20 -6.99 -6.19
CA PHE A 47 -19.40 -5.78 -5.96
C PHE A 47 -18.99 -5.09 -7.29
N ILE A 48 -18.70 -5.88 -8.33
CA ILE A 48 -18.29 -5.37 -9.65
C ILE A 48 -19.49 -5.05 -10.55
N ASN A 49 -20.69 -5.56 -10.23
CA ASN A 49 -21.91 -5.38 -11.00
C ASN A 49 -22.53 -3.98 -10.83
N ASN A 50 -21.76 -2.93 -11.09
CA ASN A 50 -22.20 -1.54 -11.08
C ASN A 50 -21.43 -0.71 -12.11
N TYR A 51 -22.08 0.31 -12.68
CA TYR A 51 -21.47 1.21 -13.66
C TYR A 51 -20.20 1.90 -13.13
N PHE A 52 -20.19 2.25 -11.85
CA PHE A 52 -19.01 2.85 -11.21
C PHE A 52 -17.81 1.90 -11.18
N ALA A 53 -18.03 0.60 -10.93
CA ALA A 53 -16.95 -0.39 -10.94
C ALA A 53 -16.37 -0.58 -12.36
N LEU A 54 -17.23 -0.59 -13.39
CA LEU A 54 -16.78 -0.62 -14.79
C LEU A 54 -15.96 0.63 -15.16
N PHE A 55 -16.39 1.81 -14.72
CA PHE A 55 -15.60 3.04 -14.90
C PHE A 55 -14.22 2.92 -14.25
N THR A 56 -14.14 2.47 -13.00
CA THR A 56 -12.85 2.29 -12.32
C THR A 56 -11.95 1.27 -13.03
N LEU A 57 -12.53 0.23 -13.64
CA LEU A 57 -11.79 -0.75 -14.43
C LEU A 57 -11.21 -0.10 -15.70
N TYR A 58 -11.97 0.72 -16.43
CA TYR A 58 -11.44 1.44 -17.60
C TYR A 58 -10.31 2.41 -17.24
N VAL A 59 -10.41 3.08 -16.09
CA VAL A 59 -9.33 3.92 -15.56
C VAL A 59 -8.10 3.07 -15.23
N ALA A 60 -8.28 1.93 -14.57
CA ALA A 60 -7.20 1.01 -14.25
C ALA A 60 -6.48 0.49 -15.50
N MET A 61 -7.22 0.09 -16.53
CA MET A 61 -6.66 -0.33 -17.82
C MET A 61 -5.89 0.80 -18.52
N THR A 62 -6.38 2.05 -18.41
CA THR A 62 -5.69 3.21 -18.97
C THR A 62 -4.37 3.49 -18.25
N ILE A 63 -4.36 3.37 -16.91
CA ILE A 63 -3.15 3.51 -16.09
C ILE A 63 -2.18 2.38 -16.41
N GLU A 64 -2.65 1.15 -16.54
CA GLU A 64 -1.83 0.01 -16.93
C GLU A 64 -1.21 0.21 -18.32
N PHE A 65 -1.97 0.76 -19.27
CA PHE A 65 -1.46 1.13 -20.58
C PHE A 65 -0.37 2.21 -20.49
N SER A 66 -0.58 3.26 -19.69
CA SER A 66 0.40 4.33 -19.47
C SER A 66 1.73 3.84 -18.90
N GLY A 67 1.71 2.74 -18.14
CA GLY A 67 2.92 2.12 -17.60
C GLY A 67 3.49 2.76 -16.33
N ILE A 68 2.77 3.69 -15.70
CA ILE A 68 3.23 4.38 -14.48
C ILE A 68 3.49 3.39 -13.32
N THR A 69 2.78 2.27 -13.26
CA THR A 69 2.88 1.25 -12.19
C THR A 69 3.85 0.10 -12.50
N HIS A 70 4.56 0.15 -13.64
CA HIS A 70 5.35 -0.98 -14.13
C HIS A 70 6.61 -1.27 -13.29
N SER A 71 7.03 -0.38 -12.39
CA SER A 71 8.10 -0.65 -11.43
C SER A 71 7.83 -1.92 -10.58
N SER A 72 6.57 -2.26 -10.31
CA SER A 72 6.19 -3.46 -9.55
C SER A 72 6.57 -4.78 -10.25
N TYR A 73 6.60 -4.81 -11.59
CA TYR A 73 7.03 -5.99 -12.34
C TYR A 73 8.52 -6.27 -12.14
N LEU A 74 9.34 -5.23 -12.01
CA LEU A 74 10.77 -5.37 -11.72
C LEU A 74 10.96 -5.98 -10.33
N ILE A 75 10.20 -5.49 -9.33
CA ILE A 75 10.24 -6.04 -7.97
C ILE A 75 9.76 -7.50 -7.95
N GLN A 76 8.69 -7.85 -8.68
CA GLN A 76 8.24 -9.25 -8.81
C GLN A 76 9.31 -10.16 -9.41
N ASN A 77 10.00 -9.71 -10.46
CA ASN A 77 11.10 -10.46 -11.08
C ASN A 77 12.25 -10.68 -10.08
N ILE A 78 12.65 -9.65 -9.33
CA ILE A 78 13.68 -9.78 -8.29
C ILE A 78 13.22 -10.76 -7.20
N LEU A 79 11.99 -10.63 -6.71
CA LEU A 79 11.45 -11.50 -5.66
C LEU A 79 11.30 -12.95 -6.12
N SER A 80 10.94 -13.19 -7.37
CA SER A 80 10.87 -14.54 -7.95
C SER A 80 12.25 -15.18 -8.01
N VAL A 81 13.27 -14.43 -8.44
CA VAL A 81 14.67 -14.88 -8.42
C VAL A 81 15.14 -15.19 -7.00
N LEU A 82 14.83 -14.32 -6.03
CA LEU A 82 15.22 -14.52 -4.63
C LEU A 82 14.46 -15.67 -3.96
N SER A 83 13.18 -15.88 -4.30
CA SER A 83 12.32 -16.91 -3.70
C SER A 83 12.46 -18.28 -4.36
N GLY A 84 13.16 -18.36 -5.51
CA GLY A 84 13.33 -19.60 -6.27
C GLY A 84 12.02 -20.19 -6.81
N ARG A 85 10.92 -19.42 -6.82
CA ARG A 85 9.61 -19.86 -7.33
C ARG A 85 9.34 -19.19 -8.68
N PRO A 86 9.04 -19.96 -9.74
CA PRO A 86 8.77 -19.40 -11.05
C PRO A 86 7.48 -18.56 -11.02
N ILE A 87 7.50 -17.42 -11.71
CA ILE A 87 6.29 -16.61 -11.92
C ILE A 87 5.38 -17.40 -12.85
N GLN A 88 4.21 -17.81 -12.36
CA GLN A 88 3.16 -18.44 -13.15
C GLN A 88 2.49 -17.35 -14.00
N THR A 89 3.02 -17.09 -15.20
CA THR A 89 2.41 -16.12 -16.14
C THR A 89 1.73 -16.87 -17.27
N ASN A 90 0.44 -16.62 -17.49
CA ASN A 90 -0.30 -17.11 -18.66
C ASN A 90 -0.12 -16.22 -19.91
N GLU A 91 0.79 -15.24 -19.87
CA GLU A 91 1.08 -14.37 -21.01
C GLU A 91 2.11 -15.01 -21.95
N GLU A 92 1.88 -14.88 -23.27
CA GLU A 92 2.85 -15.29 -24.29
C GLU A 92 4.18 -14.51 -24.14
N PRO A 93 5.34 -15.12 -24.45
CA PRO A 93 6.63 -14.45 -24.34
C PRO A 93 6.66 -13.16 -25.18
N LYS A 94 6.81 -12.02 -24.49
CA LYS A 94 6.86 -10.70 -25.15
C LYS A 94 8.06 -10.65 -26.09
N THR A 95 7.80 -10.59 -27.40
CA THR A 95 8.83 -10.65 -28.45
C THR A 95 9.12 -9.26 -29.05
N GLY A 96 10.39 -8.99 -29.35
CA GLY A 96 10.84 -7.84 -30.15
C GLY A 96 10.39 -6.47 -29.63
N LEU A 97 9.61 -5.75 -30.43
CA LEU A 97 9.15 -4.38 -30.14
C LEU A 97 8.26 -4.29 -28.90
N THR A 98 7.44 -5.31 -28.63
CA THR A 98 6.58 -5.36 -27.44
C THR A 98 7.41 -5.49 -26.16
N PHE A 99 8.54 -6.20 -26.22
CA PHE A 99 9.49 -6.31 -25.11
C PHE A 99 10.21 -4.98 -24.85
N ALA A 100 10.69 -4.32 -25.91
CA ALA A 100 11.33 -3.01 -25.79
C ALA A 100 10.36 -1.94 -25.26
N PHE A 101 9.11 -1.94 -25.73
CA PHE A 101 8.06 -1.03 -25.25
C PHE A 101 7.69 -1.30 -23.78
N PHE A 102 7.67 -2.57 -23.36
CA PHE A 102 7.48 -2.94 -21.96
C PHE A 102 8.61 -2.39 -21.08
N TRP A 103 9.87 -2.64 -21.44
CA TRP A 103 11.01 -2.14 -20.67
C TRP A 103 11.15 -0.62 -20.68
N GLY A 104 10.76 0.04 -21.78
CA GLY A 104 10.70 1.50 -21.84
C GLY A 104 9.72 2.09 -20.82
N ARG A 105 8.54 1.49 -20.65
CA ARG A 105 7.56 1.89 -19.63
C ARG A 105 8.04 1.59 -18.21
N VAL A 106 8.70 0.44 -18.00
CA VAL A 106 9.35 0.11 -16.71
C VAL A 106 10.40 1.17 -16.34
N LEU A 107 11.24 1.58 -17.30
CA LEU A 107 12.26 2.61 -17.09
C LEU A 107 11.64 3.96 -16.77
N MET A 108 10.60 4.37 -17.51
CA MET A 108 9.85 5.60 -17.23
C MET A 108 9.26 5.60 -15.81
N SER A 109 8.61 4.51 -15.41
CA SER A 109 8.05 4.34 -14.06
C SER A 109 9.14 4.45 -12.99
N LEU A 110 10.29 3.81 -13.19
CA LEU A 110 11.42 3.86 -12.27
C LEU A 110 12.03 5.27 -12.18
N ALA A 111 12.09 6.00 -13.30
CA ALA A 111 12.56 7.38 -13.33
C ALA A 111 11.63 8.33 -12.56
N ILE A 112 10.31 8.19 -12.73
CA ILE A 112 9.32 9.00 -12.00
C ILE A 112 9.38 8.68 -10.50
N LEU A 113 9.45 7.41 -10.12
CA LEU A 113 9.56 6.98 -8.73
C LEU A 113 10.86 7.49 -8.10
N GLY A 114 11.99 7.34 -8.79
CA GLY A 114 13.29 7.82 -8.34
C GLY A 114 13.34 9.33 -8.19
N PHE A 115 12.76 10.08 -9.13
CA PHE A 115 12.64 11.53 -9.04
C PHE A 115 11.77 11.96 -7.85
N SER A 116 10.60 11.35 -7.66
CA SER A 116 9.71 11.63 -6.53
C SER A 116 10.42 11.37 -5.19
N LEU A 117 11.11 10.22 -5.08
CA LEU A 117 11.87 9.89 -3.88
C LEU A 117 13.01 10.89 -3.63
N ALA A 118 13.73 11.30 -4.68
CA ALA A 118 14.80 12.29 -4.57
C ALA A 118 14.26 13.64 -4.08
N VAL A 119 13.12 14.10 -4.59
CA VAL A 119 12.46 15.33 -4.12
C VAL A 119 12.06 15.23 -2.65
N ILE A 120 11.52 14.09 -2.21
CA ILE A 120 11.16 13.86 -0.80
C ILE A 120 12.40 13.91 0.09
N VAL A 121 13.46 13.18 -0.27
CA VAL A 121 14.71 13.15 0.50
C VAL A 121 15.34 14.54 0.55
N ALA A 122 15.37 15.27 -0.57
CA ALA A 122 15.88 16.64 -0.62
C ALA A 122 15.03 17.58 0.26
N ALA A 123 13.70 17.47 0.25
CA ALA A 123 12.81 18.27 1.08
C ALA A 123 13.01 17.98 2.58
N LEU A 124 13.24 16.72 2.95
CA LEU A 124 13.53 16.31 4.32
C LEU A 124 14.87 16.87 4.82
N PHE A 125 15.93 16.79 4.01
CA PHE A 125 17.23 17.36 4.38
C PHE A 125 17.21 18.89 4.44
N GLN A 126 16.44 19.55 3.58
CA GLN A 126 16.22 21.01 3.59
C GLN A 126 15.27 21.47 4.71
N GLY A 127 14.69 20.54 5.49
CA GLY A 127 13.80 20.88 6.58
C GLY A 127 12.48 21.51 6.16
N LYS A 128 12.08 21.39 4.88
CA LYS A 128 10.83 21.98 4.35
C LYS A 128 9.58 21.15 4.68
N THR A 129 9.61 20.41 5.79
CA THR A 129 8.54 19.47 6.17
C THR A 129 7.85 19.93 7.44
N GLN A 130 6.59 19.52 7.61
CA GLN A 130 5.79 19.86 8.80
C GLN A 130 6.43 19.32 10.10
N MET A 131 7.31 18.33 10.00
CA MET A 131 8.06 17.80 11.14
C MET A 131 8.97 18.87 11.77
N VAL A 132 9.59 19.74 10.96
CA VAL A 132 10.47 20.81 11.47
C VAL A 132 9.67 21.92 12.13
N ASN A 133 8.50 22.27 11.57
CA ASN A 133 7.63 23.30 12.14
C ASN A 133 6.98 22.84 13.46
N LYS A 134 6.64 21.55 13.57
CA LYS A 134 5.94 21.00 14.74
C LYS A 134 6.89 20.49 15.83
N TYR A 135 8.09 20.03 15.46
CA TYR A 135 9.08 19.47 16.37
C TYR A 135 10.49 20.02 16.05
N PRO A 136 10.80 21.27 16.47
CA PRO A 136 12.06 21.94 16.11
C PRO A 136 13.32 21.28 16.71
N GLY A 137 13.17 20.35 17.67
CA GLY A 137 14.28 19.63 18.30
C GLY A 137 14.74 18.36 17.57
N VAL A 138 14.10 17.96 16.47
CA VAL A 138 14.45 16.72 15.76
C VAL A 138 15.49 17.01 14.67
N PRO A 139 16.68 16.36 14.69
CA PRO A 139 17.67 16.51 13.64
C PRO A 139 17.15 16.07 12.27
N ASN A 140 17.52 16.77 11.19
CA ASN A 140 17.06 16.45 9.83
C ASN A 140 17.36 15.00 9.43
N GLY A 141 18.50 14.44 9.86
CA GLY A 141 18.86 13.04 9.62
C GLY A 141 17.91 12.04 10.29
N ALA A 142 17.39 12.37 11.49
CA ALA A 142 16.42 11.53 12.18
C ALA A 142 15.07 11.52 11.44
N SER A 143 14.66 12.65 10.86
CA SER A 143 13.44 12.73 10.04
C SER A 143 13.51 11.86 8.78
N VAL A 144 14.68 11.78 8.12
CA VAL A 144 14.89 10.90 6.96
C VAL A 144 14.83 9.42 7.37
N PHE A 145 15.49 9.06 8.47
CA PHE A 145 15.43 7.70 9.00
C PHE A 145 13.99 7.30 9.34
N LEU A 146 13.26 8.15 10.06
CA LEU A 146 11.87 7.92 10.44
C LEU A 146 10.96 7.78 9.22
N PHE A 147 11.17 8.57 8.17
CA PHE A 147 10.40 8.45 6.93
C PHE A 147 10.53 7.04 6.32
N PHE A 148 11.75 6.56 6.08
CA PHE A 148 11.96 5.23 5.51
C PHE A 148 11.48 4.12 6.45
N PHE A 149 11.75 4.23 7.75
CA PHE A 149 11.31 3.26 8.74
C PHE A 149 9.78 3.12 8.78
N LEU A 150 9.05 4.24 8.84
CA LEU A 150 7.59 4.24 8.84
C LEU A 150 7.03 3.77 7.50
N CYS A 151 7.59 4.20 6.37
CA CYS A 151 7.19 3.72 5.05
C CYS A 151 7.37 2.19 4.92
N SER A 152 8.45 1.62 5.44
CA SER A 152 8.66 0.18 5.47
C SER A 152 7.60 -0.53 6.32
N ILE A 153 7.29 -0.02 7.51
CA ILE A 153 6.24 -0.61 8.37
C ILE A 153 4.89 -0.57 7.66
N VAL A 154 4.47 0.58 7.15
CA VAL A 154 3.17 0.72 6.47
C VAL A 154 3.10 -0.19 5.25
N GLY A 155 4.16 -0.24 4.43
CA GLY A 155 4.22 -1.14 3.27
C GLY A 155 4.09 -2.62 3.66
N MET A 156 4.71 -3.04 4.77
CA MET A 156 4.54 -4.39 5.30
C MET A 156 3.12 -4.65 5.82
N LEU A 157 2.51 -3.69 6.51
CA LEU A 157 1.15 -3.82 7.06
C LEU A 157 0.10 -3.95 5.94
N GLU A 158 0.18 -3.12 4.90
CA GLU A 158 -0.70 -3.21 3.72
C GLU A 158 -0.54 -4.55 2.99
N GLY A 159 0.72 -4.97 2.75
CA GLY A 159 1.00 -6.26 2.13
C GLY A 159 0.47 -7.44 2.94
N MET A 160 0.53 -7.33 4.27
CA MET A 160 0.02 -8.35 5.18
C MET A 160 -1.52 -8.41 5.19
N GLN A 161 -2.23 -7.28 5.10
CA GLN A 161 -3.70 -7.26 5.00
C GLN A 161 -4.20 -8.03 3.77
N ILE A 162 -3.58 -7.81 2.61
CA ILE A 162 -3.90 -8.52 1.37
C ILE A 162 -3.55 -10.01 1.50
N ALA A 163 -2.41 -10.34 2.10
CA ALA A 163 -2.00 -11.73 2.32
C ALA A 163 -2.95 -12.48 3.25
N PHE A 164 -3.39 -11.86 4.36
CA PHE A 164 -4.40 -12.43 5.25
C PHE A 164 -5.70 -12.68 4.55
N PHE A 165 -6.10 -11.76 3.68
CA PHE A 165 -7.29 -11.90 2.89
C PHE A 165 -7.23 -13.09 1.91
N ALA A 166 -6.08 -13.31 1.26
CA ALA A 166 -5.86 -14.48 0.41
C ALA A 166 -5.83 -15.79 1.21
N VAL A 167 -5.18 -15.81 2.38
CA VAL A 167 -5.10 -16.98 3.27
C VAL A 167 -6.45 -17.34 3.87
N ALA A 168 -7.33 -16.34 4.10
CA ALA A 168 -8.70 -16.57 4.57
C ALA A 168 -9.48 -17.53 3.66
N LYS A 169 -9.18 -17.53 2.35
CA LYS A 169 -9.81 -18.36 1.32
C LYS A 169 -9.18 -19.76 1.15
N LEU A 170 -8.06 -20.05 1.82
CA LEU A 170 -7.37 -21.34 1.71
C LEU A 170 -7.92 -22.38 2.71
N PRO A 171 -8.09 -23.65 2.27
CA PRO A 171 -8.46 -24.73 3.16
C PRO A 171 -7.36 -25.02 4.20
N ALA A 172 -7.74 -25.50 5.39
CA ALA A 172 -6.84 -25.58 6.55
C ALA A 172 -5.60 -26.45 6.34
N ASN A 173 -5.66 -27.42 5.42
CA ASN A 173 -4.58 -28.31 5.02
C ASN A 173 -3.48 -27.62 4.16
N GLU A 174 -3.77 -26.45 3.57
CA GLU A 174 -2.83 -25.74 2.67
C GLU A 174 -2.22 -24.47 3.30
N ARG A 175 -2.51 -24.16 4.58
CA ARG A 175 -2.09 -22.91 5.27
C ARG A 175 -0.60 -22.82 5.65
N GLY A 176 0.26 -23.52 4.92
CA GLY A 176 1.71 -23.50 5.06
C GLY A 176 2.26 -24.31 6.23
N THR A 177 3.54 -24.66 6.15
CA THR A 177 4.25 -25.51 7.12
C THR A 177 5.12 -24.73 8.11
N SER A 178 5.28 -23.42 7.92
CA SER A 178 6.18 -22.60 8.74
C SER A 178 5.58 -22.27 10.11
N LEU A 179 6.41 -22.26 11.15
CA LEU A 179 6.00 -22.02 12.54
C LEU A 179 5.29 -20.66 12.73
N PHE A 180 5.86 -19.59 12.16
CA PHE A 180 5.26 -18.26 12.24
C PHE A 180 3.97 -18.15 11.39
N GLY A 181 3.94 -18.77 10.21
CA GLY A 181 2.73 -18.81 9.38
C GLY A 181 1.58 -19.53 10.07
N ARG A 182 1.84 -20.68 10.71
CA ARG A 182 0.84 -21.44 11.47
C ARG A 182 0.32 -20.68 12.68
N LYS A 183 1.19 -20.05 13.47
CA LYS A 183 0.76 -19.24 14.63
C LYS A 183 -0.12 -18.07 14.22
N THR A 184 0.22 -17.37 13.13
CA THR A 184 -0.58 -16.27 12.62
C THR A 184 -1.92 -16.75 12.06
N CYS A 185 -1.95 -17.84 11.31
CA CYS A 185 -3.18 -18.44 10.81
C CYS A 185 -4.07 -18.96 11.96
N GLU A 186 -3.48 -19.59 12.97
CA GLU A 186 -4.22 -20.08 14.14
C GLU A 186 -4.91 -18.94 14.89
N LEU A 187 -4.23 -17.79 15.04
CA LEU A 187 -4.84 -16.58 15.61
C LEU A 187 -5.93 -15.99 14.71
N LEU A 188 -5.70 -15.93 13.40
CA LEU A 188 -6.65 -15.42 12.41
C LEU A 188 -7.98 -16.19 12.44
N PHE A 189 -7.92 -17.51 12.66
CA PHE A 189 -9.09 -18.40 12.66
C PHE A 189 -9.57 -18.82 14.06
N LYS A 190 -8.94 -18.34 15.13
CA LYS A 190 -9.38 -18.62 16.51
C LYS A 190 -10.78 -18.04 16.73
N GLY A 191 -11.74 -18.87 17.11
CA GLY A 191 -13.14 -18.46 17.27
C GLY A 191 -14.01 -18.61 16.02
N ASN A 192 -13.77 -19.66 15.21
CA ASN A 192 -14.63 -20.04 14.09
C ASN A 192 -14.62 -19.03 12.91
N GLY A 193 -13.55 -18.24 12.75
CA GLY A 193 -13.42 -17.25 11.67
C GLY A 193 -14.19 -15.94 11.88
N GLN A 194 -14.73 -15.69 13.09
CA GLN A 194 -15.47 -14.45 13.41
C GLN A 194 -14.59 -13.17 13.47
N ASN A 195 -13.27 -13.30 13.32
CA ASN A 195 -12.32 -12.19 13.35
C ASN A 195 -11.90 -11.68 11.95
N LEU A 196 -12.58 -12.16 10.90
CA LEU A 196 -12.38 -11.81 9.49
C LEU A 196 -13.63 -11.14 8.92
#